data_AF-A0A6H1ZJ71-F1
#
_entry.id   AF-A0A6H1ZJ71-F1
#
_cell.length_a   1.000
_cell.length_b   1.000
_cell.length_c   1.000
_cell.angle_alpha   90.00
_cell.angle_beta   90.00
_cell.angle_gamma   90.00
#
_symmetry.space_group_name_H-M   'P 1'
#
loop_
_entity.id
_entity.type
_entity.pdbx_description
1 polymer ?
#
loop_
_entity_poly.entity_id
_entity_poly.type
_entity_poly.pdbx_seq_one_letter_code
_entity_poly.pdbx_strand_id
1 'polypeptide(L)'
;MSVQKIILKKMLRYYGQTVQRKRRIRNVDGEDIYYTYEVEEPIRGHFSQITPTDEAMAGWGISLNADYIGTFLSGTLVEEGDLLYIVDGWYEVQTKIIRRTGEKAEYIEVLLRRKE
;
A
#
# COMPACT_ATOMS: atom_id res chain seq x y z
N MET A 1 -11.76 0.36 -23.07
CA MET A 1 -11.35 -0.05 -21.71
C MET A 1 -11.80 -1.48 -21.49
N SER A 2 -10.94 -2.41 -21.06
CA SER A 2 -11.41 -3.79 -20.79
C SER A 2 -12.34 -3.82 -19.56
N VAL A 3 -13.33 -4.71 -19.58
CA VAL A 3 -14.40 -4.81 -18.58
C VAL A 3 -13.85 -4.99 -17.15
N GLN A 4 -12.80 -5.80 -16.99
CA GLN A 4 -12.11 -6.02 -15.71
C GLN A 4 -11.61 -4.71 -15.06
N LYS A 5 -11.18 -3.72 -15.86
CA LYS A 5 -10.63 -2.46 -15.35
C LYS A 5 -11.71 -1.54 -14.76
N ILE A 6 -12.91 -1.57 -15.33
CA ILE A 6 -14.06 -0.83 -14.81
C ILE A 6 -14.50 -1.43 -13.48
N ILE A 7 -14.46 -2.76 -13.37
CA ILE A 7 -14.84 -3.49 -12.16
C ILE A 7 -13.91 -3.14 -11.01
N LEU A 8 -12.59 -3.20 -11.17
CA LEU A 8 -11.64 -2.89 -10.09
C LEU A 8 -11.80 -1.45 -9.56
N LYS A 9 -11.90 -0.45 -10.45
CA LYS A 9 -12.07 0.95 -10.05
C LYS A 9 -13.42 1.22 -9.38
N LYS A 10 -14.46 0.49 -9.76
CA LYS A 10 -15.75 0.54 -9.06
C LYS A 10 -15.62 -0.15 -7.70
N MET A 11 -15.02 -1.33 -7.63
CA MET A 11 -14.82 -2.06 -6.39
C MET A 11 -14.04 -1.25 -5.36
N LEU A 12 -12.94 -0.62 -5.73
CA LEU A 12 -12.17 0.24 -4.82
C LEU A 12 -12.97 1.45 -4.32
N ARG A 13 -13.83 2.02 -5.16
CA ARG A 13 -14.69 3.15 -4.74
C ARG A 13 -15.79 2.73 -3.80
N TYR A 14 -16.49 1.63 -4.12
CA TYR A 14 -17.69 1.19 -3.40
C TYR A 14 -17.37 0.31 -2.18
N TYR A 15 -16.35 -0.54 -2.26
CA TYR A 15 -15.99 -1.53 -1.24
C TYR A 15 -14.61 -1.31 -0.63
N GLY A 16 -13.94 -0.20 -0.98
CA GLY A 16 -12.70 0.20 -0.32
C GLY A 16 -12.96 0.57 1.14
N GLN A 17 -12.11 0.07 2.03
CA GLN A 17 -12.06 0.43 3.44
C GLN A 17 -11.28 1.73 3.60
N THR A 18 -11.79 2.62 4.45
CA THR A 18 -11.04 3.80 4.89
C THR A 18 -10.14 3.42 6.07
N VAL A 19 -8.85 3.73 5.98
CA VAL A 19 -7.84 3.51 7.01
C VAL A 19 -7.10 4.82 7.32
N GLN A 20 -6.51 4.91 8.51
CA GLN A 20 -5.65 6.05 8.85
C GLN A 20 -4.26 5.85 8.23
N ARG A 21 -3.74 6.90 7.59
CA ARG A 21 -2.37 6.98 7.09
C ARG A 21 -1.58 7.97 7.93
N LYS A 22 -0.36 7.60 8.29
CA LYS A 22 0.69 8.54 8.70
C LYS A 22 1.73 8.61 7.60
N ARG A 23 1.82 9.76 6.94
CA ARG A 23 2.83 9.98 5.92
C ARG A 23 4.22 10.08 6.54
N ARG A 24 5.21 9.39 5.97
CA ARG A 24 6.61 9.54 6.40
C ARG A 24 7.19 10.84 5.85
N ILE A 25 7.76 11.65 6.73
CA ILE A 25 8.52 12.85 6.41
C ILE A 25 9.99 12.55 6.61
N ARG A 26 10.79 12.84 5.58
CA ARG A 26 12.24 12.85 5.69
C ARG A 26 12.68 14.25 6.10
N ASN A 27 13.32 14.37 7.25
CA ASN A 27 13.94 15.60 7.72
C ASN A 27 15.45 15.50 7.53
N VAL A 28 16.08 16.64 7.26
CA VAL A 28 17.53 16.78 7.14
C VAL A 28 17.94 17.88 8.11
N ASP A 29 18.78 17.53 9.08
CA ASP A 29 19.36 18.48 10.03
C ASP A 29 20.89 18.37 9.94
N GLY A 30 21.50 19.31 9.23
CA GLY A 30 22.92 19.21 8.86
C GLY A 30 23.20 17.97 7.99
N GLU A 31 24.02 17.06 8.50
CA GLU A 31 24.36 15.78 7.87
C GLU A 31 23.43 14.62 8.31
N ASP A 32 22.60 14.84 9.32
CA ASP A 32 21.73 13.80 9.87
C ASP A 32 20.39 13.72 9.12
N ILE A 33 19.99 12.49 8.78
CA ILE A 33 18.70 12.19 8.17
C ILE A 33 17.86 11.43 9.19
N TYR A 34 16.73 12.01 9.60
CA TYR A 34 15.76 11.35 10.46
C TYR A 34 14.36 11.39 9.86
N TYR A 35 13.52 10.44 10.27
CA TYR A 35 12.17 10.30 9.75
C TYR A 35 11.14 10.59 10.84
N THR A 36 10.17 11.44 10.52
CA THR A 36 8.98 11.68 11.37
C THR A 36 7.72 11.31 10.61
N TYR A 37 6.58 11.40 11.28
CA TYR A 37 5.28 11.06 10.70
C TYR A 37 4.32 12.26 10.80
N GLU A 38 3.57 12.52 9.72
CA GLU A 38 2.50 13.52 9.72
C GLU A 38 1.32 13.10 10.61
N VAL A 39 0.41 14.06 10.83
CA VAL A 39 -0.90 13.83 11.45
C VAL A 39 -1.67 12.78 10.64
N GLU A 40 -2.44 11.96 11.34
CA GLU A 40 -3.25 10.91 10.73
C GLU A 40 -4.25 11.48 9.73
N GLU A 41 -4.24 10.96 8.50
CA GLU A 41 -5.19 11.32 7.46
C GLU A 41 -5.91 10.08 6.90
N PRO A 42 -7.21 10.17 6.58
CA PRO A 42 -7.93 9.05 6.06
C PRO A 42 -7.58 8.80 4.59
N ILE A 43 -7.21 7.57 4.25
CA ILE A 43 -7.11 7.10 2.87
C ILE A 43 -8.02 5.90 2.63
N ARG A 44 -8.49 5.71 1.39
CA ARG A 44 -9.35 4.59 1.02
C ARG A 44 -8.64 3.60 0.10
N GLY A 45 -8.63 2.34 0.48
CA GLY A 45 -8.06 1.23 -0.29
C GLY A 45 -8.79 -0.08 -0.02
N HIS A 46 -8.42 -1.13 -0.74
CA HIS A 46 -8.82 -2.49 -0.41
C HIS A 46 -7.62 -3.24 0.18
N PHE A 47 -7.83 -4.01 1.23
CA PHE A 47 -6.76 -4.69 1.95
C PHE A 47 -7.07 -6.18 2.01
N SER A 48 -6.10 -7.00 1.63
CA SER A 48 -6.19 -8.45 1.69
C SER A 48 -4.98 -9.00 2.43
N GLN A 49 -5.23 -9.87 3.40
CA GLN A 49 -4.16 -10.55 4.14
C GLN A 49 -3.47 -11.55 3.19
N ILE A 50 -2.14 -11.54 3.19
CA ILE A 50 -1.36 -12.52 2.44
C ILE A 50 -1.35 -13.82 3.23
N THR A 51 -1.75 -14.93 2.61
CA THR A 51 -1.79 -16.22 3.31
C THR A 51 -0.46 -16.96 3.16
N PRO A 52 -0.04 -17.79 4.14
CA PRO A 52 1.22 -18.53 4.06
C PRO A 52 1.32 -19.49 2.86
N THR A 53 0.20 -19.93 2.28
CA THR A 53 0.18 -20.68 1.02
C THR A 53 0.63 -19.85 -0.19
N ASP A 54 0.42 -18.53 -0.16
CA ASP A 54 0.94 -17.61 -1.19
C ASP A 54 2.47 -17.46 -1.08
N GLU A 55 3.01 -17.55 0.13
CA GLU A 55 4.47 -17.60 0.38
C GLU A 55 5.09 -18.91 -0.11
N ALA A 56 4.37 -20.03 -0.07
CA ALA A 56 4.85 -21.31 -0.62
C ALA A 56 4.93 -21.30 -2.16
N MET A 57 4.07 -20.53 -2.84
CA MET A 57 4.17 -20.29 -4.29
C MET A 57 5.31 -19.34 -4.67
N ALA A 58 5.92 -18.65 -3.71
CA ALA A 58 7.11 -17.84 -3.88
C ALA A 58 8.42 -18.65 -4.09
N GLY A 59 8.32 -19.98 -4.26
CA GLY A 59 9.41 -20.84 -4.77
C GLY A 59 9.99 -20.45 -6.14
N TRP A 60 9.51 -19.34 -6.72
CA TRP A 60 10.04 -18.67 -7.91
C TRP A 60 10.99 -17.49 -7.60
N GLY A 61 11.42 -17.34 -6.34
CA GLY A 61 12.54 -16.46 -5.97
C GLY A 61 12.17 -15.04 -5.51
N ILE A 62 10.90 -14.78 -5.16
CA ILE A 62 10.45 -13.48 -4.61
C ILE A 62 9.98 -13.70 -3.18
N SER A 63 10.83 -13.53 -2.18
CA SER A 63 10.39 -13.57 -0.78
C SER A 63 9.43 -12.39 -0.51
N LEU A 64 8.13 -12.67 -0.47
CA LEU A 64 7.11 -11.70 -0.06
C LEU A 64 7.13 -11.58 1.47
N ASN A 65 8.01 -10.74 2.01
CA ASN A 65 8.01 -10.42 3.43
C ASN A 65 6.97 -9.33 3.73
N ALA A 66 5.68 -9.70 3.62
CA ALA A 66 4.55 -8.79 3.79
C ALA A 66 3.33 -9.53 4.36
N ASP A 67 2.58 -8.87 5.24
CA ASP A 67 1.40 -9.43 5.90
C ASP A 67 0.11 -9.12 5.13
N TYR A 68 0.09 -7.97 4.43
CA TYR A 68 -1.06 -7.50 3.67
C TYR A 68 -0.63 -6.97 2.31
N ILE A 69 -1.54 -7.07 1.34
CA ILE A 69 -1.52 -6.28 0.11
C ILE A 69 -2.63 -5.22 0.18
N GLY A 70 -2.25 -3.97 -0.08
CA GLY A 70 -3.18 -2.85 -0.21
C GLY A 70 -3.34 -2.43 -1.66
N THR A 71 -4.56 -2.21 -2.14
CA THR A 71 -4.84 -1.71 -3.47
C THR A 71 -5.53 -0.35 -3.41
N PHE A 72 -5.01 0.63 -4.15
CA PHE A 72 -5.48 2.01 -4.18
C PHE A 72 -5.75 2.50 -5.59
N LEU A 73 -6.56 3.55 -5.73
CA LEU A 73 -6.67 4.27 -6.99
C LEU A 73 -5.34 4.94 -7.34
N SER A 74 -5.06 5.13 -8.62
CA SER A 74 -3.77 5.69 -9.08
C SER A 74 -3.47 7.13 -8.64
N GLY A 75 -4.47 7.87 -8.14
CA GLY A 75 -4.29 9.21 -7.59
C GLY A 75 -4.16 9.26 -6.06
N THR A 76 -4.23 8.12 -5.37
CA THR A 76 -4.08 8.09 -3.92
C THR A 76 -2.63 8.36 -3.54
N LEU A 77 -2.42 9.33 -2.63
CA LEU A 77 -1.13 9.59 -2.04
C LEU A 77 -0.83 8.51 -1.01
N VAL A 78 0.10 7.63 -1.34
CA VAL A 78 0.65 6.58 -0.49
C VAL A 78 2.05 6.30 -0.98
N GLU A 79 3.04 6.33 -0.09
CA GLU A 79 4.46 6.14 -0.42
C GLU A 79 5.12 5.10 0.48
N GLU A 80 6.27 4.61 0.05
CA GLU A 80 7.08 3.68 0.84
C GLU A 80 7.54 4.32 2.17
N GLY A 81 7.31 3.58 3.25
CA GLY A 81 7.53 3.99 4.63
C GLY A 81 6.36 4.68 5.33
N ASP A 82 5.28 5.01 4.60
CA ASP A 82 4.03 5.45 5.22
C ASP A 82 3.47 4.34 6.12
N LEU A 83 2.77 4.71 7.19
CA LEU A 83 2.10 3.77 8.08
C LEU A 83 0.60 3.80 7.83
N LEU A 84 0.00 2.61 7.73
CA LEU A 84 -1.44 2.42 7.58
C LEU A 84 -2.01 1.69 8.80
N TYR A 85 -3.06 2.21 9.41
CA TYR A 85 -3.75 1.54 10.50
C TYR A 85 -4.79 0.55 9.96
N ILE A 86 -4.47 -0.74 9.99
CA ILE A 86 -5.27 -1.82 9.40
C ILE A 86 -5.63 -2.80 10.51
N VAL A 87 -6.92 -3.07 10.67
CA VAL A 87 -7.51 -3.98 11.68
C VAL A 87 -7.15 -3.59 13.13
N ASP A 88 -5.97 -3.96 13.60
CA ASP A 88 -5.51 -3.84 14.98
C ASP A 88 -4.09 -3.26 15.13
N GLY A 89 -3.49 -2.76 14.04
CA GLY A 89 -2.10 -2.31 14.11
C GLY A 89 -1.67 -1.36 12.99
N TRP A 90 -0.48 -0.78 13.18
CA TRP A 90 0.20 0.00 12.16
C TRP A 90 1.02 -0.91 11.26
N TYR A 91 0.83 -0.76 9.96
CA TYR A 91 1.55 -1.49 8.93
C TYR A 91 2.33 -0.51 8.06
N GLU A 92 3.62 -0.74 7.89
CA GLU A 92 4.48 0.06 7.04
C GLU A 92 4.37 -0.38 5.58
N VAL A 93 4.24 0.58 4.68
CA VAL A 93 4.34 0.37 3.23
C VAL A 93 5.78 0.03 2.89
N GLN A 94 6.07 -1.24 2.65
CA GLN A 94 7.41 -1.73 2.31
C GLN A 94 7.73 -1.55 0.83
N THR A 95 6.74 -1.77 -0.04
CA THR A 95 6.92 -1.70 -1.48
C THR A 95 5.70 -1.08 -2.12
N LYS A 96 5.91 -0.15 -3.04
CA LYS A 96 4.87 0.47 -3.85
C LYS A 96 5.01 0.07 -5.32
N ILE A 97 3.95 -0.51 -5.86
CA ILE A 97 3.89 -0.99 -7.25
C ILE A 97 2.81 -0.18 -7.98
N ILE A 98 3.22 0.62 -8.96
CA ILE A 98 2.29 1.33 -9.83
C ILE A 98 1.95 0.43 -11.02
N ARG A 99 0.72 -0.09 -11.07
CA ARG A 99 0.25 -0.92 -12.17
C ARG A 99 -0.18 -0.04 -13.34
N ARG A 100 0.47 -0.23 -14.48
CA ARG A 100 0.28 0.58 -15.69
C ARG A 100 -0.35 -0.22 -16.84
N THR A 101 -1.05 0.48 -17.73
CA THR A 101 -1.38 -0.02 -19.07
C THR A 101 -0.90 1.00 -20.07
N GLY A 102 0.13 0.65 -20.86
CA GLY A 102 0.87 1.65 -21.63
C GLY A 102 1.44 2.71 -20.69
N GLU A 103 1.21 3.97 -21.01
CA GLU A 103 1.71 5.10 -20.20
C GLU A 103 0.82 5.42 -18.97
N LYS A 104 -0.41 4.91 -18.94
CA LYS A 104 -1.40 5.28 -17.92
C LYS A 104 -1.27 4.45 -16.65
N ALA A 105 -1.17 5.11 -15.50
CA ALA A 105 -1.30 4.49 -14.18
C ALA A 105 -2.77 4.13 -13.89
N GLU A 106 -3.04 2.85 -13.66
CA GLU A 106 -4.41 2.34 -13.45
C GLU A 106 -4.78 2.29 -11.96
N TYR A 107 -3.89 1.72 -11.14
CA TYR A 107 -4.03 1.58 -9.70
C TYR A 107 -2.64 1.36 -9.06
N ILE A 108 -2.58 1.45 -7.74
CA ILE A 108 -1.37 1.24 -6.95
C ILE A 108 -1.60 0.00 -6.09
N GLU A 109 -0.62 -0.89 -6.05
CA GLU A 109 -0.53 -1.95 -5.05
C GLU A 109 0.60 -1.64 -4.09
N VAL A 110 0.39 -1.94 -2.82
CA VAL A 110 1.42 -1.84 -1.80
C VAL A 110 1.55 -3.15 -1.04
N LEU A 111 2.78 -3.49 -0.69
CA LEU A 111 3.09 -4.55 0.25
C LEU A 111 3.26 -3.94 1.64
N LEU A 112 2.58 -4.52 2.62
CA LEU A 112 2.44 -3.97 3.95
C LEU A 112 2.97 -4.96 4.98
N ARG A 113 3.79 -4.49 5.91
CA ARG A 113 4.34 -5.30 7.01
C ARG A 113 4.02 -4.64 8.33
N ARG A 114 3.60 -5.42 9.32
CA ARG A 114 3.30 -4.92 10.67
C ARG A 114 4.54 -4.23 11.22
N LYS A 115 4.36 -3.04 11.77
CA LYS A 115 5.39 -2.31 12.48
C LYS A 115 5.22 -2.58 13.97
N GLU A 116 6.23 -3.21 14.56
CA GLU A 116 6.33 -3.40 16.02
C GLU A 116 6.55 -2.08 16.76
#